data_AF-A0AA41YMT3-F1
#
_entry.id   AF-A0AA41YMT3-F1
#
_cell.length_a   1.000
_cell.length_b   1.000
_cell.length_c   1.000
_cell.angle_alpha   90.00
_cell.angle_beta   90.00
_cell.angle_gamma   90.00
#
_symmetry.space_group_name_H-M   'P 1'
#
loop_
_entity.id
_entity.type
_entity.pdbx_description
1 polymer ?
#
loop_
_entity_poly.entity_id
_entity_poly.type
_entity_poly.pdbx_seq_one_letter_code
_entity_poly.pdbx_strand_id
1 'polypeptide(L)'
;MVQTDYALRSQVGQAGQNTLRSEMLSFLVATRQACGLPPVDQNRDQSAMPLPPGAATCIAMRYDRQRTVWLSLLRGPAADEANRSPGENIAAQRKLQELGLLPAEALIDGVFGTATRTAISSWQQKAGRPVTGFIGQADASALLAGPAPAAQATPTRKSAAAVVPVEYKGPPARIASGDLEATLQTETSSDPSVCQNPKGGLLGIGEAPPALPSCRAIMLRLRVAAKETYAAALGLLDGQTAIDSLSLRIAIRRLDPSTSQPQVVVTTYSGGAHCCTLTAAITQQADGSWLPIVVGQEDGDFGYEYLDPVGDGYSVLVSTDGSFNYHFSSYAGSFPPNRIERLAGSAIEDVTRDPRYRPLLRERLRKMEQDYGVGPRNEPNGFLAGWVAQKALVGELDSAWRAMLGGYVAYPEMFSITICAIDKRVWPKTGYPMCPRDQELRVPFPEALALFLVDGNYITPEQSTKVGYDTVKILADRASAIAIATAKYEERMSQTWYLMTRAWECVQASTPSSPADAIRFDRANGKEDTVHVLQSDETGKPIAVRVDTPMPGNLVSLLTFYRGADSCERERQRRERELENLK
;
A
#
# COMPACT_ATOMS: atom_id res chain seq x y z
N MET A 1 9.63 -8.48 6.75
CA MET A 1 10.88 -8.05 7.40
C MET A 1 10.69 -7.57 8.84
N VAL A 2 9.77 -6.62 9.12
CA VAL A 2 9.61 -6.02 10.46
C VAL A 2 9.36 -7.07 11.55
N GLN A 3 8.41 -7.99 11.38
CA GLN A 3 8.17 -9.04 12.36
C GLN A 3 9.40 -9.95 12.58
N THR A 4 10.15 -10.26 11.53
CA THR A 4 11.40 -11.02 11.62
C THR A 4 12.46 -10.31 12.45
N ASP A 5 12.62 -8.99 12.28
CA ASP A 5 13.50 -8.15 13.10
C ASP A 5 13.09 -8.20 14.58
N TYR A 6 11.80 -8.04 14.87
CA TYR A 6 11.28 -8.07 16.24
C TYR A 6 11.44 -9.44 16.90
N ALA A 7 11.22 -10.52 16.15
CA ALA A 7 11.47 -11.88 16.63
C ALA A 7 12.96 -12.09 16.92
N LEU A 8 13.84 -11.65 16.02
CA LEU A 8 15.29 -11.84 16.15
C LEU A 8 15.86 -11.04 17.32
N ARG A 9 15.43 -9.78 17.48
CA ARG A 9 15.77 -8.94 18.64
C ARG A 9 15.34 -9.56 19.96
N SER A 10 14.18 -10.22 19.97
CA SER A 10 13.68 -10.91 21.15
C SER A 10 14.48 -12.19 21.44
N GLN A 11 15.00 -12.88 20.41
CA GLN A 11 15.80 -14.10 20.55
C GLN A 11 17.24 -13.83 21.03
N VAL A 12 17.90 -12.79 20.51
CA VAL A 12 19.33 -12.54 20.80
C VAL A 12 19.60 -11.81 22.12
N GLY A 13 18.54 -11.37 22.81
CA GLY A 13 18.63 -10.64 24.08
C GLY A 13 19.27 -9.24 23.96
N GLN A 14 19.36 -8.53 25.08
CA GLN A 14 19.74 -7.10 25.11
C GLN A 14 21.12 -6.80 24.51
N ALA A 15 22.10 -7.70 24.71
CA ALA A 15 23.46 -7.53 24.19
C ALA A 15 23.50 -7.66 22.65
N GLY A 16 22.74 -8.59 22.06
CA GLY A 16 22.66 -8.77 20.61
C GLY A 16 21.83 -7.69 19.91
N GLN A 17 20.86 -7.08 20.59
CA GLN A 17 20.02 -6.02 20.03
C GLN A 17 20.80 -4.77 19.62
N ASN A 18 21.89 -4.43 20.32
CA ASN A 18 22.71 -3.28 19.95
C ASN A 18 23.44 -3.50 18.62
N THR A 19 23.95 -4.71 18.39
CA THR A 19 24.55 -5.11 17.12
C THR A 19 23.51 -5.09 15.99
N LEU A 20 22.35 -5.72 16.21
CA LEU A 20 21.25 -5.72 15.23
C LEU A 20 20.75 -4.31 14.88
N ARG A 21 20.70 -3.40 15.87
CA ARG A 21 20.34 -1.99 15.63
C ARG A 21 21.36 -1.31 14.71
N SER A 22 22.65 -1.53 14.91
CA SER A 22 23.70 -0.99 14.05
C SER A 22 23.63 -1.58 12.64
N GLU A 23 23.39 -2.88 12.52
CA GLU A 23 23.21 -3.57 11.23
C GLU A 23 21.97 -3.06 10.49
N MET A 24 20.84 -2.90 11.17
CA MET A 24 19.62 -2.32 10.61
C MET A 24 19.86 -0.90 10.10
N LEU A 25 20.51 -0.03 10.89
CA LEU A 25 20.82 1.34 10.47
C LEU A 25 21.73 1.35 9.24
N SER A 26 22.75 0.50 9.22
CA SER A 26 23.66 0.34 8.09
C SER A 26 22.92 -0.15 6.84
N PHE A 27 22.01 -1.11 7.01
CA PHE A 27 21.15 -1.62 5.94
C PHE A 27 20.22 -0.53 5.38
N LEU A 28 19.59 0.27 6.24
CA LEU A 28 18.69 1.35 5.82
C LEU A 28 19.44 2.41 5.00
N VAL A 29 20.62 2.85 5.46
CA VAL A 29 21.46 3.82 4.74
C VAL A 29 21.92 3.24 3.41
N ALA A 30 22.43 2.01 3.39
CA ALA A 30 22.91 1.35 2.19
C ALA A 30 21.79 1.11 1.17
N THR A 31 20.58 0.78 1.63
CA THR A 31 19.42 0.56 0.76
C THR A 31 18.95 1.87 0.12
N ARG A 32 18.90 2.98 0.87
CA ARG A 32 18.56 4.29 0.30
C ARG A 32 19.56 4.70 -0.78
N GLN A 33 20.86 4.59 -0.49
CA GLN A 33 21.92 4.92 -1.45
C GLN A 33 21.84 4.03 -2.70
N ALA A 34 21.71 2.71 -2.53
CA ALA A 34 21.68 1.77 -3.64
C ALA A 34 20.42 1.90 -4.52
N CYS A 35 19.30 2.32 -3.94
CA CYS A 35 18.03 2.46 -4.65
C CYS A 35 17.75 3.90 -5.12
N GLY A 36 18.76 4.78 -5.10
CA GLY A 36 18.66 6.14 -5.65
C GLY A 36 17.76 7.09 -4.84
N LEU A 37 17.45 6.76 -3.57
CA LEU A 37 16.68 7.63 -2.70
C LEU A 37 17.55 8.77 -2.15
N PRO A 38 17.01 9.99 -2.02
CA PRO A 38 17.74 11.09 -1.40
C PRO A 38 18.08 10.77 0.07
N PRO A 39 19.12 11.38 0.65
CA PRO A 39 19.39 11.28 2.09
C PRO A 39 18.18 11.71 2.92
N VAL A 40 18.02 11.11 4.11
CA VAL A 40 16.99 11.54 5.06
C VAL A 40 17.35 12.92 5.59
N ASP A 41 16.47 13.89 5.38
CA ASP A 41 16.55 15.21 6.00
C ASP A 41 15.54 15.27 7.16
N GLN A 42 16.03 15.40 8.39
CA GLN A 42 15.20 15.35 9.59
C GLN A 42 14.27 16.58 9.73
N ASN A 43 14.48 17.63 8.95
CA ASN A 43 13.68 18.86 8.98
C ASN A 43 12.59 18.90 7.89
N ARG A 44 12.45 17.82 7.10
CA ARG A 44 11.56 17.78 5.95
C ARG A 44 10.74 16.49 5.94
N ASP A 45 9.44 16.62 5.74
CA ASP A 45 8.60 15.47 5.43
C ASP A 45 8.89 15.01 4.00
N GLN A 46 9.37 13.77 3.87
CA GLN A 46 9.73 13.13 2.61
C GLN A 46 8.77 11.97 2.27
N SER A 47 7.71 11.76 3.06
CA SER A 47 6.80 10.61 2.94
C SER A 47 5.96 10.63 1.66
N ALA A 48 5.69 11.82 1.11
CA ALA A 48 4.95 12.03 -0.14
C ALA A 48 5.84 12.11 -1.40
N MET A 49 7.15 11.83 -1.30
CA MET A 49 8.05 11.88 -2.45
C MET A 49 7.76 10.72 -3.42
N PRO A 50 7.52 10.99 -4.73
CA PRO A 50 7.40 9.92 -5.71
C PRO A 50 8.71 9.14 -5.78
N LEU A 51 8.64 7.82 -5.68
CA LEU A 51 9.82 6.96 -5.75
C LEU A 51 10.49 7.06 -7.14
N PRO A 52 11.83 7.12 -7.24
CA PRO A 52 12.52 7.00 -8.52
C PRO A 52 12.07 5.74 -9.29
N PRO A 53 12.07 5.76 -10.64
CA PRO A 53 11.77 4.57 -11.42
C PRO A 53 12.62 3.37 -10.98
N GLY A 54 11.99 2.25 -10.63
CA GLY A 54 12.66 1.05 -10.14
C GLY A 54 13.11 1.08 -8.67
N ALA A 55 12.99 2.21 -7.96
CA ALA A 55 13.36 2.30 -6.55
C ALA A 55 12.49 1.42 -5.66
N ALA A 56 11.18 1.36 -5.91
CA ALA A 56 10.26 0.48 -5.17
C ALA A 56 10.71 -0.99 -5.24
N THR A 57 11.02 -1.48 -6.45
CA THR A 57 11.51 -2.83 -6.70
C THR A 57 12.86 -3.07 -6.03
N CYS A 58 13.81 -2.13 -6.16
CA CYS A 58 15.11 -2.22 -5.50
C CYS A 58 14.98 -2.31 -3.97
N ILE A 59 14.12 -1.48 -3.36
CA ILE A 59 13.87 -1.47 -1.92
C ILE A 59 13.28 -2.81 -1.50
N ALA A 60 12.23 -3.27 -2.18
CA ALA A 60 11.60 -4.56 -1.90
C ALA A 60 12.62 -5.71 -1.93
N MET A 61 13.40 -5.84 -3.01
CA MET A 61 14.42 -6.88 -3.17
C MET A 61 15.44 -6.87 -2.03
N ARG A 62 15.91 -5.68 -1.61
CA ARG A 62 16.89 -5.59 -0.52
C ARG A 62 16.28 -5.95 0.82
N TYR A 63 15.03 -5.54 1.07
CA TYR A 63 14.30 -5.88 2.29
C TYR A 63 13.99 -7.38 2.37
N ASP A 64 13.67 -8.02 1.24
CA ASP A 64 13.45 -9.47 1.17
C ASP A 64 14.74 -10.26 1.39
N ARG A 65 15.84 -9.84 0.77
CA ARG A 65 17.15 -10.46 1.01
C ARG A 65 17.55 -10.35 2.49
N GLN A 66 17.35 -9.18 3.10
CA GLN A 66 17.66 -8.98 4.51
C GLN A 66 16.74 -9.81 5.42
N ARG A 67 15.45 -9.92 5.07
CA ARG A 67 14.50 -10.79 5.77
C ARG A 67 14.96 -12.24 5.74
N THR A 68 15.38 -12.77 4.59
CA THR A 68 15.88 -14.15 4.45
C THR A 68 17.10 -14.41 5.33
N VAL A 69 18.04 -13.45 5.37
CA VAL A 69 19.21 -13.53 6.26
C VAL A 69 18.74 -13.65 7.72
N TRP A 70 17.85 -12.77 8.18
CA TRP A 70 17.38 -12.79 9.56
C TRP A 70 16.48 -13.98 9.92
N LEU A 71 15.66 -14.46 8.98
CA LEU A 71 14.89 -15.68 9.17
C LEU A 71 15.80 -16.89 9.40
N SER A 72 16.94 -16.99 8.69
CA SER A 72 17.88 -18.11 8.87
C SER A 72 18.59 -18.12 10.24
N LEU A 73 18.57 -16.99 10.97
CA LEU A 73 19.13 -16.87 12.31
C LEU A 73 18.11 -17.24 13.42
N LEU A 74 16.82 -17.29 13.09
CA LEU A 74 15.76 -17.63 14.04
C LEU A 74 15.66 -19.14 14.23
N ARG A 75 15.24 -19.56 15.42
CA ARG A 75 15.09 -20.98 15.79
C ARG A 75 13.80 -21.22 16.56
N GLY A 76 13.23 -22.41 16.38
CA GLY A 76 12.07 -22.88 17.15
C GLY A 76 10.86 -21.94 17.04
N PRO A 77 10.13 -21.68 18.14
CA PRO A 77 8.93 -20.85 18.14
C PRO A 77 9.12 -19.43 17.57
N ALA A 78 10.33 -18.86 17.67
CA ALA A 78 10.61 -17.55 17.09
C ALA A 78 10.65 -17.58 15.55
N ALA A 79 11.13 -18.69 14.96
CA ALA A 79 11.09 -18.90 13.51
C ALA A 79 9.67 -19.15 13.01
N ASP A 80 8.90 -19.99 13.74
CA ASP A 80 7.49 -20.24 13.44
C ASP A 80 6.67 -18.94 13.42
N GLU A 81 6.92 -18.07 14.40
CA GLU A 81 6.24 -16.78 14.51
C GLU A 81 6.65 -15.78 13.42
N ALA A 82 7.93 -15.72 13.09
CA ALA A 82 8.42 -14.83 12.04
C ALA A 82 8.01 -15.27 10.63
N ASN A 83 7.73 -16.57 10.45
CA ASN A 83 7.17 -17.12 9.23
C ASN A 83 5.63 -17.06 9.20
N ARG A 84 4.97 -16.80 10.32
CA ARG A 84 3.51 -16.64 10.39
C ARG A 84 3.06 -15.40 9.63
N SER A 85 1.87 -15.47 9.03
CA SER A 85 1.30 -14.32 8.34
C SER A 85 1.03 -13.17 9.32
N PRO A 86 1.17 -11.90 8.90
CA PRO A 86 0.86 -10.77 9.77
C PRO A 86 -0.61 -10.71 10.17
N GLY A 87 -1.53 -11.18 9.33
CA GLY A 87 -2.96 -11.29 9.66
C GLY A 87 -3.22 -12.23 10.84
N GLU A 88 -2.56 -13.38 10.88
CA GLU A 88 -2.64 -14.30 12.03
C GLU A 88 -1.96 -13.70 13.27
N ASN A 89 -0.89 -12.93 13.10
CA ASN A 89 -0.26 -12.22 14.22
C ASN A 89 -1.18 -11.09 14.77
N ILE A 90 -1.86 -10.35 13.91
CA ILE A 90 -2.91 -9.37 14.29
C ILE A 90 -4.04 -10.08 15.04
N ALA A 91 -4.50 -11.23 14.55
CA ALA A 91 -5.53 -12.03 15.22
C ALA A 91 -5.07 -12.51 16.61
N ALA A 92 -3.81 -12.92 16.75
CA ALA A 92 -3.24 -13.29 18.04
C ALA A 92 -3.14 -12.10 19.01
N GLN A 93 -2.72 -10.92 18.56
CA GLN A 93 -2.72 -9.69 19.38
C GLN A 93 -4.14 -9.30 19.83
N ARG A 94 -5.12 -9.33 18.91
CA ARG A 94 -6.54 -9.12 19.24
C ARG A 94 -6.99 -10.10 20.30
N LYS A 95 -6.64 -11.39 20.16
CA LYS A 95 -7.04 -12.41 21.12
C LYS A 95 -6.41 -12.21 22.50
N LEU A 96 -5.14 -11.81 22.56
CA LEU A 96 -4.46 -11.49 23.82
C LEU A 96 -5.08 -10.26 24.49
N GLN A 97 -5.55 -9.28 23.71
CA GLN A 97 -6.25 -8.11 24.22
C GLN A 97 -7.65 -8.47 24.74
N GLU A 98 -8.42 -9.30 24.02
CA GLU A 98 -9.71 -9.84 24.48
C GLU A 98 -9.59 -10.61 25.80
N LEU A 99 -8.48 -11.34 26.00
CA LEU A 99 -8.20 -12.07 27.24
C LEU A 99 -7.75 -11.18 28.40
N GLY A 100 -7.65 -9.87 28.19
CA GLY A 100 -7.16 -8.89 29.17
C GLY A 100 -5.67 -9.03 29.49
N LEU A 101 -4.91 -9.71 28.62
CA LEU A 101 -3.47 -9.96 28.81
C LEU A 101 -2.61 -8.93 28.08
N LEU A 102 -3.14 -8.34 27.00
CA LEU A 102 -2.55 -7.21 26.30
C LEU A 102 -3.34 -5.93 26.64
N PRO A 103 -2.69 -4.81 27.01
CA PRO A 103 -3.40 -3.57 27.33
C PRO A 103 -4.24 -3.03 26.16
N ALA A 104 -5.33 -2.33 26.46
CA ALA A 104 -6.27 -1.81 25.46
C ALA A 104 -5.64 -0.73 24.55
N GLU A 105 -4.65 -0.02 25.09
CA GLU A 105 -3.86 1.00 24.41
C GLU A 105 -2.73 0.43 23.52
N ALA A 106 -2.47 -0.88 23.59
CA ALA A 106 -1.45 -1.50 22.75
C ALA A 106 -1.92 -1.53 21.29
N LEU A 107 -1.02 -1.15 20.37
CA LEU A 107 -1.27 -1.22 18.94
C LEU A 107 -1.40 -2.67 18.48
N ILE A 108 -2.37 -2.91 17.60
CA ILE A 108 -2.58 -4.20 16.94
C ILE A 108 -2.12 -4.06 15.49
N ASP A 109 -0.86 -4.37 15.26
CA ASP A 109 -0.15 -4.14 14.00
C ASP A 109 0.49 -5.42 13.44
N GLY A 110 0.32 -6.56 14.12
CA GLY A 110 0.94 -7.83 13.78
C GLY A 110 2.42 -7.91 14.13
N VAL A 111 2.95 -6.91 14.84
CA VAL A 111 4.35 -6.81 15.27
C VAL A 111 4.46 -7.05 16.78
N PHE A 112 5.18 -8.10 17.17
CA PHE A 112 5.22 -8.52 18.57
C PHE A 112 6.34 -7.83 19.34
N GLY A 113 6.07 -6.58 19.75
CA GLY A 113 6.90 -5.81 20.67
C GLY A 113 6.78 -6.26 22.13
N THR A 114 7.51 -5.59 23.03
CA THR A 114 7.64 -5.97 24.45
C THR A 114 6.30 -6.24 25.15
N ALA A 115 5.30 -5.37 24.97
CA ALA A 115 3.97 -5.56 25.58
C ALA A 115 3.29 -6.85 25.09
N THR A 116 3.38 -7.14 23.79
CA THR A 116 2.85 -8.38 23.20
C THR A 116 3.62 -9.60 23.70
N ARG A 117 4.96 -9.52 23.80
CA ARG A 117 5.80 -10.60 24.35
C ARG A 117 5.42 -10.94 25.79
N THR A 118 5.21 -9.93 26.63
CA THR A 118 4.75 -10.12 28.01
C THR A 118 3.38 -10.77 28.04
N ALA A 119 2.43 -10.31 27.22
CA ALA A 119 1.09 -10.89 27.13
C ALA A 119 1.14 -12.37 26.67
N ILE A 120 1.99 -12.70 25.70
CA ILE A 120 2.21 -14.09 25.23
C ILE A 120 2.73 -14.96 26.36
N SER A 121 3.75 -14.51 27.09
CA SER A 121 4.30 -15.27 28.23
C SER A 121 3.26 -15.51 29.32
N SER A 122 2.46 -14.50 29.65
CA SER A 122 1.36 -14.63 30.62
C SER A 122 0.27 -15.59 30.13
N TRP A 123 -0.07 -15.55 28.84
CA TRP A 123 -1.01 -16.49 28.24
C TRP A 123 -0.46 -17.93 28.26
N GLN A 124 0.79 -18.15 27.86
CA GLN A 124 1.44 -19.47 27.88
C GLN A 124 1.45 -20.05 29.29
N GLN A 125 1.80 -19.23 30.29
CA GLN A 125 1.77 -19.63 31.69
C GLN A 125 0.36 -20.04 32.13
N LYS A 126 -0.66 -19.24 31.80
CA LYS A 126 -2.07 -19.53 32.15
C LYS A 126 -2.63 -20.75 31.41
N ALA A 127 -2.14 -21.01 30.20
CA ALA A 127 -2.55 -22.14 29.37
C ALA A 127 -1.76 -23.44 29.66
N GLY A 128 -0.81 -23.43 30.61
CA GLY A 128 0.03 -24.59 30.92
C GLY A 128 0.98 -24.99 29.79
N ARG A 129 1.36 -24.02 28.94
CA ARG A 129 2.25 -24.21 27.79
C ARG A 129 3.68 -23.78 28.13
N PRO A 130 4.70 -24.26 27.40
CA PRO A 130 6.06 -23.75 27.55
C PRO A 130 6.10 -22.23 27.40
N VAL A 131 6.63 -21.53 28.40
CA VAL A 131 6.72 -20.05 28.42
C VAL A 131 7.93 -19.62 27.61
N THR A 132 7.75 -19.54 26.30
CA THR A 132 8.81 -19.16 25.35
C THR A 132 8.81 -17.66 25.04
N GLY A 133 7.70 -16.97 25.30
CA GLY A 133 7.49 -15.57 24.90
C GLY A 133 7.27 -15.37 23.39
N PHE A 134 7.23 -16.46 22.63
CA PHE A 134 6.94 -16.50 21.20
C PHE A 134 5.71 -17.38 20.97
N ILE A 135 4.88 -17.02 20.00
CA ILE A 135 3.78 -17.89 19.59
C ILE A 135 4.33 -18.86 18.53
N GLY A 136 4.58 -20.12 18.90
CA GLY A 136 4.84 -21.20 17.95
C GLY A 136 3.56 -21.69 17.24
N GLN A 137 3.67 -22.61 16.27
CA GLN A 137 2.50 -23.17 15.55
C GLN A 137 1.41 -23.72 16.50
N ALA A 138 1.82 -24.49 17.51
CA ALA A 138 0.91 -25.08 18.49
C ALA A 138 0.29 -24.05 19.43
N ASP A 139 1.01 -22.96 19.72
CA ASP A 139 0.51 -21.86 20.54
C ASP A 139 -0.53 -21.05 19.78
N ALA A 140 -0.28 -20.73 18.50
CA ALA A 140 -1.21 -19.99 17.64
C ALA A 140 -2.55 -20.73 17.54
N SER A 141 -2.50 -22.03 17.27
CA SER A 141 -3.69 -22.89 17.19
C SER A 141 -4.49 -22.87 18.50
N ALA A 142 -3.81 -22.95 19.65
CA ALA A 142 -4.47 -22.96 20.95
C ALA A 142 -5.03 -21.59 21.37
N LEU A 143 -4.31 -20.51 21.06
CA LEU A 143 -4.73 -19.14 21.38
C LEU A 143 -5.97 -18.75 20.57
N LEU A 144 -5.97 -19.04 19.26
CA LEU A 144 -7.03 -18.63 18.34
C LEU A 144 -8.28 -19.53 18.41
N ALA A 145 -8.16 -20.77 18.88
CA ALA A 145 -9.31 -21.68 18.99
C ALA A 145 -10.28 -21.34 20.15
N GLY A 146 -9.83 -20.66 21.21
CA GLY A 146 -10.65 -20.36 22.41
C GLY A 146 -11.17 -21.61 23.16
N PRO A 147 -11.72 -21.48 24.38
CA PRO A 147 -12.51 -22.56 24.98
C PRO A 147 -13.86 -22.65 24.26
N ALA A 148 -14.22 -23.84 23.79
CA ALA A 148 -15.45 -24.09 23.05
C ALA A 148 -16.70 -23.54 23.80
N PRO A 149 -17.47 -22.62 23.19
CA PRO A 149 -18.79 -22.28 23.71
C PRO A 149 -19.72 -23.48 23.51
N ALA A 150 -20.56 -23.75 24.51
CA ALA A 150 -21.66 -24.70 24.40
C ALA A 150 -22.52 -24.36 23.17
N ALA A 151 -22.82 -25.40 22.40
CA ALA A 151 -23.58 -25.34 21.15
C ALA A 151 -24.85 -24.50 21.28
N GLN A 152 -24.82 -23.29 20.75
CA GLN A 152 -26.00 -22.65 20.20
C GLN A 152 -25.97 -22.90 18.69
N ALA A 153 -27.02 -23.55 18.19
CA ALA A 153 -27.16 -23.92 16.80
C ALA A 153 -27.24 -22.67 15.92
N THR A 154 -26.10 -22.27 15.35
CA THR A 154 -26.04 -21.41 14.17
C THR A 154 -26.75 -22.14 13.02
N PRO A 155 -27.57 -21.46 12.20
CA PRO A 155 -28.06 -22.07 10.97
C PRO A 155 -26.85 -22.50 10.15
N THR A 156 -26.76 -23.78 9.83
CA THR A 156 -25.68 -24.38 9.05
C THR A 156 -25.66 -23.74 7.67
N ARG A 157 -24.68 -22.87 7.46
CA ARG A 157 -24.29 -22.40 6.12
C ARG A 157 -23.96 -23.64 5.29
N LYS A 158 -24.64 -23.83 4.16
CA LYS A 158 -24.09 -24.70 3.12
C LYS A 158 -22.87 -23.99 2.56
N SER A 159 -21.71 -24.24 3.15
CA SER A 159 -20.48 -24.19 2.36
C SER A 159 -20.76 -25.09 1.17
N ALA A 160 -20.76 -24.54 -0.06
CA ALA A 160 -20.67 -25.39 -1.24
C ALA A 160 -19.51 -26.36 -0.98
N ALA A 161 -19.71 -27.65 -1.31
CA ALA A 161 -18.73 -28.70 -1.04
C ALA A 161 -17.42 -28.38 -1.77
N ALA A 162 -16.57 -27.63 -1.09
CA ALA A 162 -15.28 -27.17 -1.54
C ALA A 162 -14.28 -28.29 -1.25
N VAL A 163 -13.55 -28.74 -2.26
CA VAL A 163 -12.27 -29.39 -2.01
C VAL A 163 -11.42 -28.38 -1.23
N VAL A 164 -10.98 -28.77 -0.03
CA VAL A 164 -10.12 -27.95 0.84
C VAL A 164 -8.97 -27.41 -0.02
N PRO A 165 -8.69 -26.09 -0.02
CA PRO A 165 -7.58 -25.55 -0.79
C PRO A 165 -6.29 -26.28 -0.41
N VAL A 166 -5.54 -26.75 -1.41
CA VAL A 166 -4.27 -27.44 -1.19
C VAL A 166 -3.14 -26.45 -1.38
N GLU A 167 -2.36 -26.27 -0.33
CA GLU A 167 -1.13 -25.47 -0.36
C GLU A 167 0.03 -26.27 -0.96
N TYR A 168 0.74 -25.66 -1.89
CA TYR A 168 1.91 -26.22 -2.54
C TYR A 168 3.15 -26.03 -1.66
N LYS A 169 3.72 -27.15 -1.20
CA LYS A 169 4.90 -27.17 -0.29
C LYS A 169 6.16 -27.75 -0.93
N GLY A 170 6.20 -27.81 -2.26
CA GLY A 170 7.32 -28.37 -3.04
C GLY A 170 7.05 -29.73 -3.69
N PRO A 171 6.50 -30.75 -2.99
CA PRO A 171 6.02 -31.98 -3.63
C PRO A 171 4.81 -31.74 -4.54
N PRO A 172 4.58 -32.59 -5.56
CA PRO A 172 3.40 -32.47 -6.41
C PRO A 172 2.10 -32.44 -5.61
N ALA A 173 1.30 -31.40 -5.82
CA ALA A 173 -0.03 -31.26 -5.22
C ALA A 173 -1.10 -31.64 -6.24
N ARG A 174 -2.10 -32.42 -5.83
CA ARG A 174 -3.19 -32.86 -6.71
C ARG A 174 -4.53 -32.63 -6.03
N ILE A 175 -5.48 -32.08 -6.76
CA ILE A 175 -6.89 -31.98 -6.38
C ILE A 175 -7.78 -32.47 -7.52
N ALA A 176 -8.93 -33.05 -7.20
CA ALA A 176 -9.89 -33.51 -8.20
C ALA A 176 -11.33 -33.24 -7.75
N SER A 177 -12.21 -33.02 -8.72
CA SER A 177 -13.66 -32.89 -8.52
C SER A 177 -14.37 -33.41 -9.76
N GLY A 178 -15.17 -34.46 -9.60
CA GLY A 178 -15.73 -35.17 -10.76
C GLY A 178 -14.63 -35.78 -11.63
N ASP A 179 -14.65 -35.49 -12.93
CA ASP A 179 -13.66 -35.93 -13.91
C ASP A 179 -12.53 -34.92 -14.15
N LEU A 180 -12.58 -33.76 -13.49
CA LEU A 180 -11.53 -32.74 -13.51
C LEU A 180 -10.48 -33.01 -12.44
N GLU A 181 -9.22 -33.13 -12.85
CA GLU A 181 -8.04 -33.21 -12.00
C GLU A 181 -7.13 -32.01 -12.28
N ALA A 182 -6.67 -31.32 -11.23
CA ALA A 182 -5.65 -30.30 -11.30
C ALA A 182 -4.40 -30.76 -10.53
N THR A 183 -3.24 -30.67 -11.16
CA THR A 183 -1.95 -31.01 -10.55
C THR A 183 -1.00 -29.82 -10.61
N LEU A 184 -0.32 -29.53 -9.51
CA LEU A 184 0.85 -28.67 -9.44
C LEU A 184 2.10 -29.50 -9.27
N GLN A 185 3.12 -29.23 -10.07
CA GLN A 185 4.42 -29.87 -9.94
C GLN A 185 5.53 -28.97 -10.48
N THR A 186 6.72 -29.05 -9.86
CA THR A 186 7.91 -28.40 -10.39
C THR A 186 8.46 -29.19 -11.56
N GLU A 187 8.68 -28.52 -12.69
CA GLU A 187 9.26 -29.11 -13.90
C GLU A 187 10.42 -28.24 -14.40
N THR A 188 11.37 -28.85 -15.10
CA THR A 188 12.35 -28.11 -15.90
C THR A 188 11.73 -27.87 -17.27
N SER A 189 11.65 -26.61 -17.70
CA SER A 189 11.15 -26.20 -19.00
C SER A 189 12.30 -25.63 -19.84
N SER A 190 12.27 -25.92 -21.14
CA SER A 190 13.07 -25.23 -22.16
C SER A 190 12.19 -24.42 -23.11
N ASP A 191 10.90 -24.27 -22.79
CA ASP A 191 9.95 -23.50 -23.60
C ASP A 191 10.23 -22.00 -23.43
N PRO A 192 10.58 -21.28 -24.51
CA PRO A 192 10.79 -19.83 -24.45
C PRO A 192 9.58 -19.05 -23.92
N SER A 193 8.35 -19.52 -24.17
CA SER A 193 7.13 -18.89 -23.67
C SER A 193 6.96 -18.99 -22.14
N VAL A 194 7.71 -19.91 -21.50
CA VAL A 194 7.79 -20.06 -20.05
C VAL A 194 9.01 -19.34 -19.52
N CYS A 195 10.20 -19.63 -20.05
CA CYS A 195 11.47 -19.16 -19.49
C CYS A 195 11.88 -17.74 -19.90
N GLN A 196 11.20 -17.13 -20.88
CA GLN A 196 11.44 -15.77 -21.34
C GLN A 196 10.22 -14.86 -21.12
N ASN A 197 9.24 -15.31 -20.33
CA ASN A 197 8.04 -14.52 -20.03
C ASN A 197 8.38 -13.38 -19.05
N PRO A 198 8.22 -12.10 -19.45
CA PRO A 198 8.59 -10.96 -18.61
C PRO A 198 7.75 -10.81 -17.33
N LYS A 199 6.67 -11.58 -17.18
CA LYS A 199 5.81 -11.63 -15.99
C LYS A 199 5.97 -12.91 -15.17
N GLY A 200 6.94 -13.79 -15.44
CA GLY A 200 7.20 -14.96 -14.60
C GLY A 200 6.11 -16.07 -14.61
N GLY A 201 5.03 -15.95 -15.38
CA GLY A 201 3.97 -16.96 -15.49
C GLY A 201 2.56 -16.37 -15.35
N LEU A 202 1.55 -17.24 -15.19
CA LEU A 202 0.12 -16.88 -15.18
C LEU A 202 -0.24 -15.81 -14.13
N LEU A 203 0.42 -15.85 -12.98
CA LEU A 203 0.12 -14.99 -11.84
C LEU A 203 1.12 -13.85 -11.65
N GLY A 204 2.03 -13.61 -12.60
CA GLY A 204 3.00 -12.52 -12.42
C GLY A 204 4.13 -12.83 -11.43
N ILE A 205 4.26 -14.08 -10.97
CA ILE A 205 5.13 -14.43 -9.83
C ILE A 205 6.57 -14.58 -10.31
N GLY A 206 7.39 -13.59 -10.00
CA GLY A 206 8.85 -13.59 -10.23
C GLY A 206 9.29 -12.51 -11.22
N GLU A 207 10.47 -11.92 -10.96
CA GLU A 207 11.15 -11.07 -11.94
C GLU A 207 11.49 -11.89 -13.20
N ALA A 208 11.46 -11.23 -14.36
CA ALA A 208 11.97 -11.81 -15.60
C ALA A 208 13.47 -12.10 -15.44
N PRO A 209 13.91 -13.38 -15.42
CA PRO A 209 15.33 -13.65 -15.49
C PRO A 209 15.88 -13.17 -16.84
N PRO A 210 17.17 -12.83 -16.95
CA PRO A 210 17.80 -12.68 -18.26
C PRO A 210 17.56 -13.96 -19.05
N ALA A 211 16.94 -13.86 -20.24
CA ALA A 211 16.44 -14.97 -21.05
C ALA A 211 17.29 -16.25 -20.91
N LEU A 212 16.84 -17.18 -20.05
CA LEU A 212 17.57 -18.41 -19.79
C LEU A 212 17.19 -19.45 -20.85
N PRO A 213 18.15 -20.26 -21.33
CA PRO A 213 17.89 -21.34 -22.29
C PRO A 213 17.04 -22.48 -21.70
N SER A 214 17.02 -22.62 -20.37
CA SER A 214 16.11 -23.47 -19.62
C SER A 214 15.89 -22.90 -18.22
N CYS A 215 14.75 -23.23 -17.61
CA CYS A 215 14.36 -22.74 -16.29
C CYS A 215 13.58 -23.81 -15.53
N ARG A 216 13.54 -23.73 -14.19
CA ARG A 216 12.58 -24.49 -13.40
C ARG A 216 11.32 -23.68 -13.21
N ALA A 217 10.15 -24.30 -13.33
CA ALA A 217 8.86 -23.62 -13.18
C ALA A 217 7.87 -24.49 -12.42
N ILE A 218 6.92 -23.85 -11.74
CA ILE A 218 5.77 -24.53 -11.15
C ILE A 218 4.69 -24.63 -12.24
N MET A 219 4.38 -25.86 -12.67
CA MET A 219 3.42 -26.14 -13.73
C MET A 219 2.07 -26.53 -13.15
N LEU A 220 1.01 -25.86 -13.60
CA LEU A 220 -0.38 -26.29 -13.43
C LEU A 220 -0.79 -27.12 -14.64
N ARG A 221 -1.23 -28.36 -14.40
CA ARG A 221 -1.78 -29.26 -15.42
C ARG A 221 -3.20 -29.64 -15.07
N LEU A 222 -4.11 -29.52 -16.04
CA LEU A 222 -5.50 -29.96 -15.91
C LEU A 222 -5.77 -31.17 -16.78
N ARG A 223 -6.43 -32.18 -16.19
CA ARG A 223 -6.94 -33.35 -16.90
C ARG A 223 -8.44 -33.43 -16.76
N VAL A 224 -9.13 -33.72 -17.85
CA VAL A 224 -10.56 -34.03 -17.89
C VAL A 224 -10.71 -35.46 -18.40
N ALA A 225 -11.37 -36.32 -17.64
CA ALA A 225 -11.52 -37.75 -17.96
C ALA A 225 -10.17 -38.42 -18.31
N ALA A 226 -9.15 -38.15 -17.51
CA ALA A 226 -7.76 -38.61 -17.67
C ALA A 226 -6.99 -38.09 -18.91
N LYS A 227 -7.60 -37.24 -19.74
CA LYS A 227 -6.90 -36.56 -20.86
C LYS A 227 -6.40 -35.20 -20.39
N GLU A 228 -5.11 -34.90 -20.61
CA GLU A 228 -4.58 -33.55 -20.38
C GLU A 228 -5.21 -32.55 -21.35
N THR A 229 -5.75 -31.45 -20.82
CA THR A 229 -6.48 -30.43 -21.58
C THR A 229 -5.92 -29.02 -21.39
N TYR A 230 -5.09 -28.79 -20.36
CA TYR A 230 -4.44 -27.51 -20.12
C TYR A 230 -3.12 -27.72 -19.39
N ALA A 231 -2.11 -26.92 -19.74
CA ALA A 231 -0.86 -26.82 -19.03
C ALA A 231 -0.36 -25.36 -19.06
N ALA A 232 0.01 -24.81 -17.92
CA ALA A 232 0.57 -23.46 -17.84
C ALA A 232 1.59 -23.34 -16.70
N ALA A 233 2.61 -22.52 -16.91
CA ALA A 233 3.54 -22.12 -15.86
C ALA A 233 2.91 -21.04 -14.97
N LEU A 234 2.92 -21.23 -13.66
CA LEU A 234 2.41 -20.28 -12.68
C LEU A 234 3.46 -19.31 -12.16
N GLY A 235 4.72 -19.74 -12.12
CA GLY A 235 5.86 -19.03 -11.55
C GLY A 235 7.19 -19.65 -11.99
N LEU A 236 8.23 -18.82 -12.12
CA LEU A 236 9.61 -19.26 -12.34
C LEU A 236 10.36 -19.51 -11.03
N LEU A 237 11.25 -20.48 -11.04
CA LEU A 237 12.11 -20.89 -9.93
C LEU A 237 13.57 -20.75 -10.36
N ASP A 238 14.05 -19.53 -10.61
CA ASP A 238 15.47 -19.29 -10.86
C ASP A 238 16.00 -18.07 -10.13
N GLY A 239 17.13 -18.25 -9.43
CA GLY A 239 17.80 -17.22 -8.64
C GLY A 239 17.25 -17.03 -7.22
N GLN A 240 17.66 -17.88 -6.26
CA GLN A 240 17.56 -17.65 -4.80
C GLN A 240 16.20 -17.25 -4.17
N THR A 241 15.13 -17.09 -4.94
CA THR A 241 13.76 -16.94 -4.44
C THR A 241 13.27 -18.32 -4.03
N ALA A 242 13.43 -18.61 -2.75
CA ALA A 242 12.96 -19.85 -2.14
C ALA A 242 11.44 -19.98 -2.31
N ILE A 243 11.02 -21.13 -2.82
CA ILE A 243 9.63 -21.63 -2.81
C ILE A 243 9.01 -21.49 -1.40
N ASP A 244 9.85 -21.48 -0.36
CA ASP A 244 9.49 -21.32 1.04
C ASP A 244 8.87 -19.95 1.40
N SER A 245 8.92 -18.96 0.50
CA SER A 245 8.38 -17.60 0.74
C SER A 245 7.06 -17.28 0.03
N LEU A 246 6.66 -18.12 -0.94
CA LEU A 246 5.42 -17.94 -1.72
C LEU A 246 4.37 -18.93 -1.22
N SER A 247 3.30 -18.43 -0.60
CA SER A 247 2.11 -19.28 -0.39
C SER A 247 1.44 -19.44 -1.75
N LEU A 248 1.31 -20.68 -2.23
CA LEU A 248 0.61 -21.01 -3.48
C LEU A 248 -0.45 -22.05 -3.16
N ARG A 249 -1.71 -21.74 -3.45
CA ARG A 249 -2.86 -22.58 -3.12
C ARG A 249 -3.68 -22.84 -4.37
N ILE A 250 -4.13 -24.08 -4.54
CA ILE A 250 -5.09 -24.46 -5.59
C ILE A 250 -6.39 -24.93 -4.97
N ALA A 251 -7.50 -24.61 -5.63
CA ALA A 251 -8.82 -25.07 -5.26
C ALA A 251 -9.68 -25.32 -6.51
N ILE A 252 -10.61 -26.28 -6.43
CA ILE A 252 -11.66 -26.43 -7.45
C ILE A 252 -12.94 -25.82 -6.89
N ARG A 253 -13.55 -24.90 -7.64
CA ARG A 253 -14.75 -24.16 -7.26
C ARG A 253 -15.70 -24.06 -8.43
N ARG A 254 -17.00 -24.14 -8.17
CA ARG A 254 -18.01 -23.85 -9.18
C ARG A 254 -18.39 -22.38 -9.08
N LEU A 255 -17.89 -21.57 -10.01
CA LEU A 255 -18.01 -20.11 -10.01
C LEU A 255 -18.92 -19.63 -11.14
N ASP A 256 -18.78 -20.22 -12.33
CA ASP A 256 -19.54 -19.82 -13.52
C ASP A 256 -20.59 -20.88 -13.88
N PRO A 257 -21.90 -20.53 -13.91
CA PRO A 257 -22.96 -21.44 -14.32
C PRO A 257 -23.00 -21.77 -15.80
N SER A 258 -22.34 -20.99 -16.66
CA SER A 258 -22.30 -21.22 -18.10
C SER A 258 -21.33 -22.32 -18.52
N THR A 259 -20.46 -22.79 -17.61
CA THR A 259 -19.46 -23.80 -17.92
C THR A 259 -19.88 -25.19 -17.45
N SER A 260 -19.55 -26.21 -18.25
CA SER A 260 -19.78 -27.61 -17.90
C SER A 260 -18.87 -28.04 -16.75
N GLN A 261 -17.60 -27.60 -16.78
CA GLN A 261 -16.61 -27.89 -15.76
C GLN A 261 -16.50 -26.81 -14.68
N PRO A 262 -16.17 -27.18 -13.44
CA PRO A 262 -15.83 -26.21 -12.40
C PRO A 262 -14.48 -25.53 -12.70
N GLN A 263 -14.27 -24.38 -12.09
CA GLN A 263 -13.05 -23.58 -12.23
C GLN A 263 -11.96 -24.08 -11.30
N VAL A 264 -10.71 -24.00 -11.79
CA VAL A 264 -9.52 -24.18 -10.96
C VAL A 264 -9.03 -22.80 -10.53
N VAL A 265 -9.13 -22.53 -9.24
CA VAL A 265 -8.66 -21.29 -8.64
C VAL A 265 -7.22 -21.50 -8.19
N VAL A 266 -6.35 -20.58 -8.58
CA VAL A 266 -4.97 -20.48 -8.08
C VAL A 266 -4.84 -19.17 -7.32
N THR A 267 -4.37 -19.26 -6.08
CA THR A 267 -4.10 -18.11 -5.23
C THR A 267 -2.64 -18.14 -4.83
N THR A 268 -1.96 -17.01 -4.94
CA THR A 268 -0.59 -16.85 -4.46
C THR A 268 -0.48 -15.64 -3.55
N TYR A 269 0.43 -15.68 -2.60
CA TYR A 269 0.76 -14.57 -1.72
C TYR A 269 2.27 -14.33 -1.76
N SER A 270 2.64 -13.11 -2.17
CA SER A 270 4.04 -12.68 -2.33
C SER A 270 4.75 -12.39 -1.00
N GLY A 271 4.02 -12.30 0.11
CA GLY A 271 4.56 -12.20 1.48
C GLY A 271 4.71 -10.79 2.05
N GLY A 272 4.01 -10.47 3.14
CA GLY A 272 4.07 -9.21 3.90
C GLY A 272 2.68 -8.72 4.35
N ALA A 273 2.58 -7.86 5.37
CA ALA A 273 1.30 -7.61 6.08
C ALA A 273 0.16 -7.05 5.23
N HIS A 274 0.52 -6.38 4.13
CA HIS A 274 -0.36 -5.80 3.12
C HIS A 274 0.10 -6.23 1.72
N CYS A 275 0.74 -7.40 1.63
CA CYS A 275 1.23 -7.90 0.35
C CYS A 275 0.12 -8.58 -0.43
N CYS A 276 0.33 -8.53 -1.73
CA CYS A 276 -0.57 -8.90 -2.79
C CYS A 276 -0.88 -10.39 -2.74
N THR A 277 -2.07 -10.73 -2.26
CA THR A 277 -2.67 -12.01 -2.61
C THR A 277 -3.25 -11.90 -4.00
N LEU A 278 -2.64 -12.59 -4.96
CA LEU A 278 -3.08 -12.62 -6.35
C LEU A 278 -3.90 -13.89 -6.57
N THR A 279 -5.06 -13.73 -7.19
CA THR A 279 -5.94 -14.85 -7.52
C THR A 279 -6.22 -14.89 -9.01
N ALA A 280 -6.19 -16.10 -9.59
CA ALA A 280 -6.67 -16.38 -10.93
C ALA A 280 -7.64 -17.57 -10.92
N ALA A 281 -8.63 -17.55 -11.80
CA ALA A 281 -9.55 -18.63 -12.06
C ALA A 281 -9.35 -19.16 -13.48
N ILE A 282 -9.06 -20.45 -13.62
CA ILE A 282 -8.95 -21.13 -14.90
C ILE A 282 -10.31 -21.73 -15.22
N THR A 283 -10.92 -21.24 -16.30
CA THR A 283 -12.29 -21.56 -16.69
C THR A 283 -12.36 -22.16 -18.09
N GLN A 284 -13.20 -23.16 -18.29
CA GLN A 284 -13.37 -23.80 -19.59
C GLN A 284 -14.31 -22.99 -20.48
N GLN A 285 -13.88 -22.71 -21.71
CA GLN A 285 -14.68 -22.05 -22.74
C GLN A 285 -15.59 -23.06 -23.47
N ALA A 286 -16.59 -22.56 -24.20
CA ALA A 286 -17.55 -23.39 -24.93
C ALA A 286 -16.91 -24.28 -26.01
N ASP A 287 -15.75 -23.89 -26.55
CA ASP A 287 -14.98 -24.67 -27.53
C ASP A 287 -14.10 -25.76 -26.89
N GLY A 288 -14.14 -25.89 -25.55
CA GLY A 288 -13.36 -26.85 -24.77
C GLY A 288 -11.96 -26.36 -24.39
N SER A 289 -11.51 -25.20 -24.87
CA SER A 289 -10.27 -24.56 -24.44
C SER A 289 -10.38 -24.02 -23.01
N TRP A 290 -9.23 -23.79 -22.36
CA TRP A 290 -9.19 -23.25 -21.00
C TRP A 290 -8.59 -21.85 -21.02
N LEU A 291 -9.30 -20.92 -20.39
CA LEU A 291 -8.92 -19.52 -20.30
C LEU A 291 -8.61 -19.16 -18.84
N PRO A 292 -7.40 -18.68 -18.53
CA PRO A 292 -7.11 -18.12 -17.23
C PRO A 292 -7.63 -16.68 -17.13
N ILE A 293 -8.40 -16.40 -16.08
CA ILE A 293 -8.92 -15.07 -15.73
C ILE A 293 -8.21 -14.61 -14.47
N VAL A 294 -7.53 -13.47 -14.55
CA VAL A 294 -7.00 -12.80 -13.36
C VAL A 294 -8.20 -12.24 -12.60
N VAL A 295 -8.42 -12.73 -11.38
CA VAL A 295 -9.54 -12.31 -10.54
C VAL A 295 -9.27 -10.95 -9.95
N GLY A 296 -8.11 -10.79 -9.30
CA GLY A 296 -7.74 -9.56 -8.65
C GLY A 296 -6.60 -9.73 -7.67
N GLN A 297 -6.29 -8.63 -6.98
CA GLN A 297 -5.29 -8.53 -5.95
C GLN A 297 -5.95 -8.07 -4.66
N GLU A 298 -5.74 -8.82 -3.58
CA GLU A 298 -6.27 -8.51 -2.25
C GLU A 298 -5.13 -8.30 -1.24
N ASP A 299 -5.34 -7.43 -0.26
CA ASP A 299 -4.38 -7.19 0.81
C ASP A 299 -4.41 -8.36 1.83
N GLY A 300 -3.25 -8.97 2.10
CA GLY A 300 -3.08 -10.00 3.13
C GLY A 300 -3.40 -11.43 2.64
N ASP A 301 -2.96 -12.45 3.39
CA ASP A 301 -2.83 -13.87 2.95
C ASP A 301 -4.15 -14.67 2.79
N PHE A 302 -5.32 -14.06 2.97
CA PHE A 302 -6.61 -14.79 2.93
C PHE A 302 -7.26 -14.78 1.53
N GLY A 303 -7.00 -13.77 0.70
CA GLY A 303 -7.62 -13.63 -0.62
C GLY A 303 -9.15 -13.54 -0.54
N TYR A 304 -9.84 -14.11 -1.53
CA TYR A 304 -11.30 -14.13 -1.60
C TYR A 304 -11.93 -15.25 -0.75
N GLU A 305 -13.03 -14.94 -0.07
CA GLU A 305 -13.95 -15.94 0.48
C GLU A 305 -14.90 -16.41 -0.65
N TYR A 306 -15.14 -17.72 -0.74
CA TYR A 306 -15.98 -18.31 -1.79
C TYR A 306 -17.29 -18.82 -1.19
N LEU A 307 -18.39 -18.16 -1.54
CA LEU A 307 -19.67 -18.32 -0.84
C LEU A 307 -20.81 -18.56 -1.81
N ASP A 308 -21.72 -19.49 -1.48
CA ASP A 308 -23.01 -19.66 -2.15
C ASP A 308 -24.13 -19.15 -1.24
N PRO A 309 -24.34 -17.83 -1.15
CA PRO A 309 -25.34 -17.24 -0.25
C PRO A 309 -26.78 -17.48 -0.72
N VAL A 310 -26.99 -17.87 -1.99
CA VAL A 310 -28.33 -18.06 -2.59
C VAL A 310 -28.71 -19.53 -2.74
N GLY A 311 -27.77 -20.45 -2.58
CA GLY A 311 -27.98 -21.89 -2.63
C GLY A 311 -28.16 -22.44 -4.05
N ASP A 312 -27.65 -21.77 -5.08
CA ASP A 312 -27.78 -22.19 -6.48
C ASP A 312 -26.65 -23.13 -6.93
N GLY A 313 -25.69 -23.42 -6.05
CA GLY A 313 -24.55 -24.29 -6.31
C GLY A 313 -23.35 -23.55 -6.90
N TYR A 314 -23.41 -22.22 -7.05
CA TYR A 314 -22.33 -21.40 -7.59
C TYR A 314 -21.85 -20.41 -6.53
N SER A 315 -20.54 -20.37 -6.34
CA SER A 315 -19.93 -19.46 -5.37
C SER A 315 -19.66 -18.10 -5.99
N VAL A 316 -20.03 -17.03 -5.28
CA VAL A 316 -19.49 -15.68 -5.47
C VAL A 316 -18.16 -15.53 -4.74
N LEU A 317 -17.36 -14.58 -5.21
CA LEU A 317 -16.11 -14.16 -4.58
C LEU A 317 -16.41 -12.98 -3.68
N VAL A 318 -15.99 -13.06 -2.43
CA VAL A 318 -16.25 -12.02 -1.43
C VAL A 318 -14.93 -11.54 -0.88
N SER A 319 -14.69 -10.23 -1.01
CA SER A 319 -13.54 -9.53 -0.45
C SER A 319 -13.98 -8.23 0.21
N THR A 320 -13.03 -7.37 0.53
CA THR A 320 -13.28 -6.03 1.06
C THR A 320 -12.68 -4.98 0.13
N ASP A 321 -13.33 -3.83 0.01
CA ASP A 321 -12.81 -2.75 -0.83
C ASP A 321 -11.55 -2.11 -0.24
N GLY A 322 -10.39 -2.51 -0.75
CA GLY A 322 -9.09 -2.02 -0.32
C GLY A 322 -8.86 -0.52 -0.52
N SER A 323 -9.68 0.18 -1.31
CA SER A 323 -9.55 1.64 -1.50
C SER A 323 -9.75 2.44 -0.21
N PHE A 324 -10.40 1.86 0.81
CA PHE A 324 -10.55 2.47 2.13
C PHE A 324 -9.28 2.36 2.98
N ASN A 325 -8.38 1.41 2.68
CA ASN A 325 -7.15 1.21 3.42
C ASN A 325 -6.26 2.44 3.26
N TYR A 326 -5.75 2.97 4.38
CA TYR A 326 -4.91 4.18 4.42
C TYR A 326 -5.56 5.48 3.95
N HIS A 327 -6.84 5.46 3.54
CA HIS A 327 -7.50 6.66 3.03
C HIS A 327 -8.00 7.56 4.17
N PHE A 328 -8.70 6.99 5.15
CA PHE A 328 -9.30 7.74 6.26
C PHE A 328 -8.74 7.37 7.64
N SER A 329 -7.81 6.42 7.69
CA SER A 329 -7.24 5.84 8.90
C SER A 329 -6.04 4.97 8.55
N SER A 330 -5.32 4.46 9.55
CA SER A 330 -4.36 3.39 9.33
C SER A 330 -5.06 2.15 8.78
N TYR A 331 -4.30 1.19 8.24
CA TYR A 331 -4.86 -0.11 7.84
C TYR A 331 -5.63 -0.79 8.98
N ALA A 332 -5.09 -0.75 10.21
CA ALA A 332 -5.70 -1.36 11.39
C ALA A 332 -7.00 -0.65 11.82
N GLY A 333 -7.10 0.66 11.58
CA GLY A 333 -8.31 1.45 11.82
C GLY A 333 -9.29 1.45 10.66
N SER A 334 -8.96 0.83 9.53
CA SER A 334 -9.81 0.78 8.34
C SER A 334 -10.86 -0.32 8.47
N PHE A 335 -12.11 -0.01 8.14
CA PHE A 335 -13.21 -0.98 8.13
C PHE A 335 -13.83 -1.06 6.73
N PRO A 336 -13.09 -1.56 5.72
CA PRO A 336 -13.59 -1.58 4.35
C PRO A 336 -14.91 -2.37 4.23
N PRO A 337 -15.88 -1.87 3.44
CA PRO A 337 -17.12 -2.57 3.15
C PRO A 337 -16.84 -3.82 2.30
N ASN A 338 -17.80 -4.75 2.27
CA ASN A 338 -17.68 -5.93 1.42
C ASN A 338 -17.85 -5.59 -0.04
N ARG A 339 -17.03 -6.25 -0.87
CA ARG A 339 -17.19 -6.34 -2.31
C ARG A 339 -17.55 -7.77 -2.68
N ILE A 340 -18.56 -7.93 -3.53
CA ILE A 340 -19.06 -9.24 -3.96
C ILE A 340 -18.95 -9.29 -5.47
N GLU A 341 -18.21 -10.28 -5.95
CA GLU A 341 -17.89 -10.43 -7.35
C GLU A 341 -18.31 -11.81 -7.85
N ARG A 342 -18.59 -11.90 -9.15
CA ARG A 342 -18.94 -13.16 -9.81
C ARG A 342 -18.13 -13.32 -11.08
N LEU A 343 -17.67 -14.54 -11.35
CA LEU A 343 -17.10 -14.89 -12.65
C LEU A 343 -18.23 -15.13 -13.66
N ALA A 344 -18.20 -14.40 -14.77
CA ALA A 344 -19.11 -14.56 -15.90
C ALA A 344 -18.31 -14.64 -17.21
N GLY A 345 -18.13 -15.86 -17.71
CA GLY A 345 -17.31 -16.15 -18.88
C GLY A 345 -15.86 -15.77 -18.67
N SER A 346 -15.45 -14.66 -19.28
CA SER A 346 -14.08 -14.12 -19.22
C SER A 346 -13.94 -12.87 -18.35
N ALA A 347 -14.98 -12.48 -17.60
CA ALA A 347 -14.98 -11.27 -16.79
C ALA A 347 -15.33 -11.54 -15.32
N ILE A 348 -14.80 -10.69 -14.45
CA ILE A 348 -15.23 -10.56 -13.06
C ILE A 348 -16.21 -9.39 -12.98
N GLU A 349 -17.44 -9.66 -12.56
CA GLU A 349 -18.50 -8.68 -12.44
C GLU A 349 -18.71 -8.30 -10.97
N ASP A 350 -18.74 -7.00 -10.67
CA ASP A 350 -19.16 -6.51 -9.36
C ASP A 350 -20.68 -6.66 -9.23
N VAL A 351 -21.11 -7.58 -8.38
CA VAL A 351 -22.52 -7.89 -8.10
C VAL A 351 -22.90 -7.48 -6.68
N THR A 352 -22.10 -6.63 -6.02
CA THR A 352 -22.30 -6.21 -4.62
C THR A 352 -23.71 -5.66 -4.38
N ARG A 353 -24.29 -4.96 -5.36
CA ARG A 353 -25.62 -4.33 -5.24
C ARG A 353 -26.79 -5.24 -5.65
N ASP A 354 -26.53 -6.49 -6.04
CA ASP A 354 -27.61 -7.43 -6.35
C ASP A 354 -28.47 -7.68 -5.07
N PRO A 355 -29.80 -7.46 -5.13
CA PRO A 355 -30.68 -7.63 -3.98
C PRO A 355 -30.58 -9.01 -3.30
N ARG A 356 -30.19 -10.05 -4.05
CA ARG A 356 -30.02 -11.41 -3.53
C ARG A 356 -28.92 -11.52 -2.47
N TYR A 357 -27.92 -10.63 -2.51
CA TYR A 357 -26.80 -10.64 -1.55
C TYR A 357 -26.97 -9.69 -0.38
N ARG A 358 -28.11 -8.98 -0.28
CA ARG A 358 -28.41 -8.08 0.84
C ARG A 358 -28.28 -8.72 2.23
N PRO A 359 -28.63 -10.01 2.46
CA PRO A 359 -28.39 -10.66 3.75
C PRO A 359 -26.90 -10.73 4.12
N LEU A 360 -26.02 -11.01 3.15
CA LEU A 360 -24.57 -11.07 3.36
C LEU A 360 -24.00 -9.68 3.70
N LEU A 361 -24.47 -8.64 3.02
CA LEU A 361 -24.11 -7.25 3.33
C LEU A 361 -24.54 -6.84 4.76
N ARG A 362 -25.73 -7.26 5.20
CA ARG A 362 -26.21 -7.03 6.57
C ARG A 362 -25.41 -7.80 7.62
N GLU A 363 -24.90 -8.97 7.27
CA GLU A 363 -24.01 -9.74 8.15
C GLU A 363 -22.67 -9.03 8.35
N ARG A 364 -22.04 -8.58 7.25
CA ARG A 364 -20.82 -7.76 7.33
C ARG A 364 -21.03 -6.53 8.21
N LEU A 365 -22.14 -5.82 8.01
CA LEU A 365 -22.48 -4.65 8.80
C LEU A 365 -22.55 -4.95 10.31
N ARG A 366 -23.22 -6.04 10.70
CA ARG A 366 -23.27 -6.49 12.10
C ARG A 366 -21.88 -6.80 12.64
N LYS A 367 -21.03 -7.44 11.84
CA LYS A 367 -19.64 -7.74 12.21
C LYS A 367 -18.83 -6.46 12.40
N MET A 368 -18.95 -5.48 11.51
CA MET A 368 -18.28 -4.19 11.64
C MET A 368 -18.69 -3.47 12.93
N GLU A 369 -19.99 -3.44 13.25
CA GLU A 369 -20.52 -2.83 14.46
C GLU A 369 -20.05 -3.57 15.73
N GLN A 370 -19.96 -4.90 15.69
CA GLN A 370 -19.41 -5.71 16.78
C GLN A 370 -17.91 -5.45 16.99
N ASP A 371 -17.12 -5.54 15.92
CA ASP A 371 -15.66 -5.35 15.95
C ASP A 371 -15.30 -3.95 16.47
N TYR A 372 -16.05 -2.92 16.07
CA TYR A 372 -15.87 -1.54 16.58
C TYR A 372 -16.36 -1.37 18.03
N GLY A 373 -17.35 -2.16 18.45
CA GLY A 373 -17.88 -2.14 19.83
C GLY A 373 -16.89 -2.66 20.88
N VAL A 374 -15.98 -3.55 20.49
CA VAL A 374 -15.02 -4.22 21.40
C VAL A 374 -13.57 -3.72 21.26
N GLY A 375 -13.24 -3.00 20.19
CA GLY A 375 -11.88 -2.51 19.90
C GLY A 375 -11.59 -1.07 20.34
N PRO A 376 -10.31 -0.65 20.33
CA PRO A 376 -9.90 0.73 20.60
C PRO A 376 -10.47 1.70 19.56
N ARG A 377 -11.01 2.84 20.01
CA ARG A 377 -11.70 3.84 19.17
C ARG A 377 -10.80 5.01 18.75
N ASN A 378 -9.53 4.71 18.46
CA ASN A 378 -8.50 5.73 18.28
C ASN A 378 -8.54 6.40 16.90
N GLU A 379 -9.16 5.75 15.89
CA GLU A 379 -9.29 6.24 14.52
C GLU A 379 -10.75 6.11 14.04
N PRO A 380 -11.68 6.86 14.64
CA PRO A 380 -13.12 6.70 14.36
C PRO A 380 -13.49 7.00 12.91
N ASN A 381 -12.74 7.86 12.23
CA ASN A 381 -12.97 8.22 10.83
C ASN A 381 -12.84 7.01 9.89
N GLY A 382 -11.92 6.07 10.17
CA GLY A 382 -11.75 4.83 9.42
C GLY A 382 -12.96 3.90 9.50
N PHE A 383 -13.47 3.72 10.72
CA PHE A 383 -14.71 2.98 10.94
C PHE A 383 -15.90 3.66 10.27
N LEU A 384 -16.08 4.96 10.52
CA LEU A 384 -17.24 5.71 10.02
C LEU A 384 -17.29 5.76 8.49
N ALA A 385 -16.14 5.91 7.81
CA ALA A 385 -16.07 5.90 6.36
C ALA A 385 -16.59 4.59 5.78
N GLY A 386 -16.03 3.46 6.22
CA GLY A 386 -16.45 2.15 5.75
C GLY A 386 -17.85 1.75 6.21
N TRP A 387 -18.24 2.11 7.43
CA TRP A 387 -19.57 1.83 7.97
C TRP A 387 -20.67 2.59 7.22
N VAL A 388 -20.45 3.87 6.87
CA VAL A 388 -21.37 4.63 6.00
C VAL A 388 -21.48 3.97 4.63
N ALA A 389 -20.37 3.54 4.04
CA ALA A 389 -20.37 2.83 2.75
C ALA A 389 -21.18 1.52 2.82
N GLN A 390 -20.94 0.70 3.84
CA GLN A 390 -21.66 -0.56 4.05
C GLN A 390 -23.15 -0.34 4.33
N LYS A 391 -23.50 0.69 5.11
CA LYS A 391 -24.88 1.13 5.35
C LYS A 391 -25.56 1.59 4.07
N ALA A 392 -24.84 2.30 3.19
CA ALA A 392 -25.37 2.72 1.89
C ALA A 392 -25.75 1.51 1.02
N LEU A 393 -24.90 0.47 0.99
CA LEU A 393 -25.18 -0.78 0.27
C LEU A 393 -26.46 -1.49 0.74
N VAL A 394 -26.82 -1.35 2.03
CA VAL A 394 -28.06 -1.93 2.58
C VAL A 394 -29.22 -0.93 2.68
N GLY A 395 -29.11 0.24 2.04
CA GLY A 395 -30.17 1.25 1.96
C GLY A 395 -30.38 2.10 3.22
N GLU A 396 -29.36 2.24 4.07
CA GLU A 396 -29.42 2.95 5.36
C GLU A 396 -28.54 4.23 5.38
N LEU A 397 -28.28 4.82 4.20
CA LEU A 397 -27.41 6.00 4.05
C LEU A 397 -27.82 7.18 4.94
N ASP A 398 -29.09 7.60 4.92
CA ASP A 398 -29.54 8.81 5.63
C ASP A 398 -29.30 8.73 7.14
N SER A 399 -29.57 7.56 7.75
CA SER A 399 -29.30 7.31 9.17
C SER A 399 -27.81 7.23 9.47
N ALA A 400 -27.04 6.58 8.60
CA ALA A 400 -25.61 6.41 8.78
C ALA A 400 -24.87 7.74 8.67
N TRP A 401 -25.25 8.58 7.69
CA TRP A 401 -24.66 9.90 7.50
C TRP A 401 -24.88 10.80 8.71
N ARG A 402 -26.11 10.84 9.26
CA ARG A 402 -26.40 11.61 10.47
C ARG A 402 -25.60 11.15 11.68
N ALA A 403 -25.44 9.83 11.84
CA ALA A 403 -24.62 9.27 12.92
C ALA A 403 -23.13 9.60 12.72
N MET A 404 -22.62 9.52 11.49
CA MET A 404 -21.26 9.90 11.14
C MET A 404 -20.99 11.38 11.46
N LEU A 405 -21.90 12.29 11.12
CA LEU A 405 -21.76 13.71 11.43
C LEU A 405 -21.67 13.99 12.94
N GLY A 406 -22.29 13.14 13.78
CA GLY A 406 -22.18 13.24 15.23
C GLY A 406 -20.96 12.54 15.85
N GLY A 407 -20.24 11.71 15.08
CA GLY A 407 -19.18 10.82 15.58
C GLY A 407 -17.81 11.03 14.97
N TYR A 408 -17.67 11.77 13.86
CA TYR A 408 -16.39 11.98 13.20
C TYR A 408 -15.48 12.94 13.98
N VAL A 409 -14.17 12.81 13.78
CA VAL A 409 -13.17 13.68 14.40
C VAL A 409 -12.61 14.64 13.36
N ALA A 410 -12.66 15.95 13.68
CA ALA A 410 -12.20 17.03 12.79
C ALA A 410 -10.72 17.41 12.96
N TYR A 411 -10.03 16.93 14.01
CA TYR A 411 -8.65 17.30 14.36
C TYR A 411 -7.61 16.71 13.39
N PRO A 412 -6.38 17.25 13.31
CA PRO A 412 -5.36 16.79 12.37
C PRO A 412 -4.89 15.38 12.74
N GLU A 413 -5.61 14.39 12.23
CA GLU A 413 -5.13 13.01 12.16
C GLU A 413 -4.05 12.91 11.07
N MET A 414 -3.14 11.96 11.25
CA MET A 414 -2.14 11.55 10.26
C MET A 414 -2.76 11.23 8.88
N PHE A 415 -4.07 10.92 8.85
CA PHE A 415 -4.85 10.55 7.66
C PHE A 415 -5.79 11.68 7.19
N SER A 416 -5.46 12.94 7.48
CA SER A 416 -6.23 14.07 6.96
C SER A 416 -6.09 14.17 5.45
N ILE A 417 -7.22 14.23 4.74
CA ILE A 417 -7.23 14.41 3.28
C ILE A 417 -6.80 15.83 2.94
N THR A 418 -5.74 15.95 2.15
CA THR A 418 -5.22 17.22 1.63
C THR A 418 -5.27 17.25 0.12
N ILE A 419 -5.48 18.43 -0.43
CA ILE A 419 -5.42 18.73 -1.86
C ILE A 419 -4.51 19.94 -2.07
N CYS A 420 -4.10 20.19 -3.31
CA CYS A 420 -3.39 21.42 -3.64
C CYS A 420 -4.36 22.50 -4.13
N ALA A 421 -4.19 23.72 -3.61
CA ALA A 421 -4.93 24.91 -4.05
C ALA A 421 -4.57 25.35 -5.48
N ILE A 422 -3.49 24.82 -6.05
CA ILE A 422 -2.96 25.22 -7.35
C ILE A 422 -2.69 24.00 -8.24
N ASP A 423 -2.72 24.25 -9.54
CA ASP A 423 -2.46 23.24 -10.56
C ASP A 423 -1.05 22.66 -10.45
N LYS A 424 -0.92 21.34 -10.64
CA LYS A 424 0.37 20.63 -10.63
C LYS A 424 1.37 21.19 -11.63
N ARG A 425 0.91 21.80 -12.74
CA ARG A 425 1.75 22.38 -13.79
C ARG A 425 2.67 23.52 -13.30
N VAL A 426 2.29 24.19 -12.20
CA VAL A 426 3.04 25.34 -11.65
C VAL A 426 3.84 24.97 -10.41
N TRP A 427 3.85 23.70 -10.00
CA TRP A 427 4.60 23.25 -8.85
C TRP A 427 6.11 23.44 -9.07
N PRO A 428 6.89 23.67 -8.00
CA PRO A 428 8.35 23.76 -8.11
C PRO A 428 8.94 22.52 -8.80
N LYS A 429 9.69 22.74 -9.87
CA LYS A 429 10.37 21.69 -10.65
C LYS A 429 11.66 21.23 -9.98
N THR A 430 11.63 20.99 -8.67
CA THR A 430 12.71 20.29 -7.97
C THR A 430 12.64 18.80 -8.33
N GLY A 431 13.72 18.02 -8.08
CA GLY A 431 13.79 16.59 -8.43
C GLY A 431 12.61 15.71 -7.98
N TYR A 432 11.76 16.22 -7.07
CA TYR A 432 10.44 15.68 -6.72
C TYR A 432 9.41 16.82 -6.67
N PRO A 433 8.50 16.97 -7.66
CA PRO A 433 7.50 18.02 -7.67
C PRO A 433 6.42 17.75 -6.62
N MET A 434 6.26 18.66 -5.65
CA MET A 434 5.30 18.59 -4.55
C MET A 434 4.46 19.86 -4.47
N CYS A 435 3.25 19.78 -3.92
CA CYS A 435 2.43 20.96 -3.65
C CYS A 435 3.20 21.87 -2.68
N PRO A 436 3.29 23.19 -2.95
CA PRO A 436 3.89 24.11 -1.98
C PRO A 436 3.13 24.09 -0.65
N ARG A 437 3.85 24.12 0.47
CA ARG A 437 3.25 24.02 1.82
C ARG A 437 2.18 25.07 2.09
N ASP A 438 2.35 26.28 1.56
CA ASP A 438 1.38 27.38 1.70
C ASP A 438 0.14 27.23 0.80
N GLN A 439 0.10 26.18 -0.02
CA GLN A 439 -0.96 25.86 -0.98
C GLN A 439 -1.68 24.54 -0.66
N GLU A 440 -1.27 23.83 0.39
CA GLU A 440 -1.96 22.64 0.85
C GLU A 440 -3.27 23.03 1.53
N LEU A 441 -4.38 22.48 1.04
CA LEU A 441 -5.71 22.68 1.59
C LEU A 441 -6.19 21.38 2.21
N ARG A 442 -6.67 21.46 3.43
CA ARG A 442 -7.32 20.36 4.11
C ARG A 442 -8.77 20.24 3.66
N VAL A 443 -9.18 19.04 3.26
CA VAL A 443 -10.58 18.73 2.94
C VAL A 443 -11.28 18.23 4.20
N PRO A 444 -12.43 18.81 4.59
CA PRO A 444 -13.22 18.31 5.72
C PRO A 444 -13.63 16.84 5.51
N PHE A 445 -13.57 16.03 6.57
CA PHE A 445 -13.85 14.59 6.48
C PHE A 445 -15.19 14.24 5.80
N PRO A 446 -16.35 14.85 6.15
CA PRO A 446 -17.60 14.52 5.49
C PRO A 446 -17.62 14.85 3.99
N GLU A 447 -16.93 15.92 3.59
CA GLU A 447 -16.80 16.31 2.18
C GLU A 447 -15.92 15.31 1.43
N ALA A 448 -14.78 14.93 2.02
CA ALA A 448 -13.89 13.92 1.45
C ALA A 448 -14.60 12.57 1.31
N LEU A 449 -15.36 12.15 2.34
CA LEU A 449 -16.15 10.92 2.31
C LEU A 449 -17.23 10.97 1.24
N ALA A 450 -17.95 12.08 1.09
CA ALA A 450 -18.99 12.23 0.07
C ALA A 450 -18.43 12.07 -1.34
N LEU A 451 -17.29 12.72 -1.63
CA LEU A 451 -16.59 12.59 -2.90
C LEU A 451 -16.11 11.15 -3.13
N PHE A 452 -15.49 10.55 -2.12
CA PHE A 452 -14.97 9.19 -2.18
C PHE A 452 -16.07 8.15 -2.43
N LEU A 453 -17.23 8.26 -1.77
CA LEU A 453 -18.34 7.32 -1.95
C LEU A 453 -19.05 7.45 -3.30
N VAL A 454 -19.06 8.66 -3.89
CA VAL A 454 -19.56 8.86 -5.25
C VAL A 454 -18.59 8.27 -6.26
N ASP A 455 -17.28 8.52 -6.11
CA ASP A 455 -16.24 7.97 -6.98
C ASP A 455 -16.21 6.42 -6.95
N GLY A 456 -16.32 5.84 -5.75
CA GLY A 456 -16.42 4.40 -5.53
C GLY A 456 -17.80 3.78 -5.81
N ASN A 457 -18.76 4.55 -6.36
CA ASN A 457 -20.10 4.07 -6.72
C ASN A 457 -20.91 3.44 -5.55
N TYR A 458 -20.63 3.85 -4.30
CA TYR A 458 -21.42 3.47 -3.13
C TYR A 458 -22.73 4.25 -3.06
N ILE A 459 -22.67 5.52 -3.43
CA ILE A 459 -23.81 6.44 -3.51
C ILE A 459 -23.80 7.18 -4.84
N THR A 460 -24.97 7.61 -5.28
CA THR A 460 -25.14 8.47 -6.45
C THR A 460 -24.91 9.95 -6.11
N PRO A 461 -24.60 10.82 -7.09
CA PRO A 461 -24.54 12.27 -6.88
C PRO A 461 -25.83 12.84 -6.26
N GLU A 462 -27.00 12.30 -6.64
CA GLU A 462 -28.29 12.72 -6.08
C GLU A 462 -28.43 12.33 -4.61
N GLN A 463 -27.98 11.12 -4.24
CA GLN A 463 -27.93 10.69 -2.83
C GLN A 463 -26.95 11.54 -2.02
N SER A 464 -25.80 11.90 -2.59
CA SER A 464 -24.82 12.78 -1.95
C SER A 464 -25.40 14.18 -1.70
N THR A 465 -26.10 14.73 -2.68
CA THR A 465 -26.80 16.03 -2.57
C THR A 465 -27.85 15.98 -1.46
N LYS A 466 -28.61 14.89 -1.35
CA LYS A 466 -29.62 14.70 -0.30
C LYS A 466 -29.03 14.72 1.12
N VAL A 467 -27.79 14.25 1.29
CA VAL A 467 -27.09 14.30 2.58
C VAL A 467 -26.31 15.61 2.80
N GLY A 468 -26.47 16.59 1.91
CA GLY A 468 -25.94 17.95 2.06
C GLY A 468 -24.64 18.23 1.29
N TYR A 469 -24.19 17.31 0.45
CA TYR A 469 -22.91 17.41 -0.27
C TYR A 469 -23.13 17.24 -1.79
N ASP A 470 -23.36 18.36 -2.49
CA ASP A 470 -23.42 18.37 -3.96
C ASP A 470 -22.00 18.23 -4.53
N THR A 471 -21.59 16.98 -4.81
CA THR A 471 -20.24 16.66 -5.26
C THR A 471 -19.90 17.27 -6.61
N VAL A 472 -20.88 17.42 -7.49
CA VAL A 472 -20.69 18.05 -8.81
C VAL A 472 -20.37 19.53 -8.63
N LYS A 473 -21.15 20.22 -7.79
CA LYS A 473 -20.90 21.63 -7.47
C LYS A 473 -19.58 21.82 -6.71
N ILE A 474 -19.28 20.97 -5.73
CA ILE A 474 -18.01 21.03 -4.97
C ILE A 474 -16.81 20.95 -5.91
N LEU A 475 -16.81 20.00 -6.86
CA LEU A 475 -15.72 19.85 -7.81
C LEU A 475 -15.62 21.03 -8.79
N ALA A 476 -16.75 21.55 -9.27
CA ALA A 476 -16.78 22.71 -10.17
C ALA A 476 -16.27 24.00 -9.49
N ASP A 477 -16.74 24.26 -8.27
CA ASP A 477 -16.31 25.41 -7.46
C ASP A 477 -14.81 25.31 -7.15
N ARG A 478 -14.35 24.10 -6.78
CA ARG A 478 -12.93 23.84 -6.49
C ARG A 478 -12.06 24.02 -7.72
N ALA A 479 -12.48 23.53 -8.90
CA ALA A 479 -11.74 23.75 -10.14
C ALA A 479 -11.59 25.24 -10.48
N SER A 480 -12.67 26.01 -10.29
CA SER A 480 -12.66 27.47 -10.47
C SER A 480 -11.72 28.17 -9.47
N ALA A 481 -11.76 27.77 -8.21
CA ALA A 481 -10.87 28.29 -7.17
C ALA A 481 -9.40 27.97 -7.46
N ILE A 482 -9.10 26.75 -7.90
CA ILE A 482 -7.75 26.33 -8.29
C ILE A 482 -7.22 27.14 -9.46
N ALA A 483 -8.05 27.39 -10.49
CA ALA A 483 -7.64 28.22 -11.63
C ALA A 483 -7.25 29.65 -11.20
N ILE A 484 -8.06 30.28 -10.33
CA ILE A 484 -7.78 31.62 -9.81
C ILE A 484 -6.52 31.64 -8.94
N ALA A 485 -6.37 30.67 -8.04
CA ALA A 485 -5.20 30.56 -7.16
C ALA A 485 -3.93 30.29 -7.96
N THR A 486 -4.01 29.46 -9.01
CA THR A 486 -2.88 29.17 -9.91
C THR A 486 -2.39 30.43 -10.60
N ALA A 487 -3.28 31.25 -11.15
CA ALA A 487 -2.89 32.51 -11.80
C ALA A 487 -2.20 33.48 -10.81
N LYS A 488 -2.74 33.63 -9.59
CA LYS A 488 -2.12 34.44 -8.53
C LYS A 488 -0.76 33.90 -8.10
N TYR A 489 -0.62 32.57 -8.04
CA TYR A 489 0.63 31.91 -7.71
C TYR A 489 1.68 32.15 -8.80
N GLU A 490 1.34 31.95 -10.08
CA GLU A 490 2.23 32.23 -11.22
C GLU A 490 2.71 33.70 -11.21
N GLU A 491 1.79 34.65 -10.99
CA GLU A 491 2.13 36.06 -10.85
C GLU A 491 3.13 36.29 -9.70
N ARG A 492 2.83 35.79 -8.49
CA ARG A 492 3.71 35.90 -7.33
C ARG A 492 5.09 35.28 -7.59
N MET A 493 5.14 34.09 -8.16
CA MET A 493 6.40 33.38 -8.45
C MET A 493 7.22 34.10 -9.52
N SER A 494 6.58 34.74 -10.52
CA SER A 494 7.27 35.58 -11.51
C SER A 494 7.97 36.78 -10.89
N GLN A 495 7.47 37.26 -9.74
CA GLN A 495 8.03 38.42 -9.03
C GLN A 495 9.03 38.03 -7.93
N THR A 496 9.12 36.75 -7.59
CA THR A 496 9.96 36.23 -6.51
C THR A 496 11.42 36.16 -6.95
N TRP A 497 12.36 36.46 -6.05
CA TRP A 497 13.79 36.36 -6.34
C TRP A 497 14.32 34.93 -6.13
N TYR A 498 15.20 34.51 -7.03
CA TYR A 498 15.90 33.24 -7.02
C TYR A 498 17.40 33.49 -7.01
N LEU A 499 18.15 32.65 -6.30
CA LEU A 499 19.60 32.65 -6.27
C LEU A 499 20.12 31.45 -7.06
N MET A 500 21.21 31.66 -7.80
CA MET A 500 21.99 30.57 -8.35
C MET A 500 23.07 30.16 -7.34
N THR A 501 23.02 28.92 -6.86
CA THR A 501 24.00 28.39 -5.90
C THR A 501 25.34 28.11 -6.58
N ARG A 502 26.38 27.83 -5.77
CA ARG A 502 27.69 27.38 -6.28
C ARG A 502 27.62 26.02 -6.97
N ALA A 503 26.61 25.21 -6.64
CA ALA A 503 26.31 23.95 -7.30
C ALA A 503 25.47 24.15 -8.58
N TRP A 504 25.33 25.39 -9.04
CA TRP A 504 24.56 25.75 -10.23
C TRP A 504 23.06 25.52 -10.10
N GLU A 505 22.53 25.42 -8.90
CA GLU A 505 21.10 25.19 -8.67
C GLU A 505 20.36 26.52 -8.53
N CYS A 506 19.19 26.62 -9.15
CA CYS A 506 18.29 27.76 -8.98
C CYS A 506 17.37 27.52 -7.79
N VAL A 507 17.60 28.26 -6.70
CA VAL A 507 16.83 28.13 -5.45
C VAL A 507 16.09 29.43 -5.15
N GLN A 508 14.87 29.35 -4.63
CA GLN A 508 14.12 30.53 -4.19
C GLN A 508 14.88 31.24 -3.06
N ALA A 509 15.05 32.55 -3.17
CA ALA A 509 15.77 33.34 -2.17
C ALA A 509 14.93 33.45 -0.89
N SER A 510 15.50 33.03 0.24
CA SER A 510 14.86 33.06 1.56
C SER A 510 15.57 34.03 2.51
N THR A 511 16.89 33.88 2.65
CA THR A 511 17.73 34.76 3.47
C THR A 511 19.10 34.93 2.82
N PRO A 512 19.42 36.11 2.26
CA PRO A 512 18.52 37.24 1.98
C PRO A 512 17.43 36.89 0.97
N SER A 513 16.21 37.42 1.15
CA SER A 513 15.05 37.13 0.28
C SER A 513 15.02 37.95 -1.01
N SER A 514 15.84 39.00 -1.09
CA SER A 514 15.95 39.92 -2.22
C SER A 514 17.33 40.58 -2.27
N PRO A 515 17.72 41.20 -3.40
CA PRO A 515 18.94 42.02 -3.47
C PRO A 515 18.98 43.12 -2.39
N ALA A 516 17.83 43.74 -2.11
CA ALA A 516 17.72 44.80 -1.11
C ALA A 516 17.97 44.28 0.32
N ASP A 517 17.54 43.06 0.63
CA ASP A 517 17.82 42.44 1.94
C ASP A 517 19.29 42.11 2.12
N ALA A 518 19.97 41.65 1.06
CA ALA A 518 21.39 41.38 1.08
C ALA A 518 22.18 42.65 1.45
N ILE A 519 21.90 43.75 0.74
CA ILE A 519 22.55 45.05 0.97
C ILE A 519 22.28 45.56 2.40
N ARG A 520 21.05 45.44 2.89
CA ARG A 520 20.71 45.90 4.25
C ARG A 520 21.47 45.12 5.32
N PHE A 521 21.58 43.80 5.16
CA PHE A 521 22.27 42.94 6.11
C PHE A 521 23.77 43.27 6.17
N ASP A 522 24.43 43.43 5.03
CA ASP A 522 25.88 43.67 4.98
C ASP A 522 26.26 45.10 5.38
N ARG A 523 25.45 46.12 5.05
CA ARG A 523 25.60 47.47 5.63
C ARG A 523 25.48 47.48 7.14
N ALA A 524 24.57 46.70 7.73
CA ALA A 524 24.47 46.57 9.19
C ALA A 524 25.72 45.95 9.82
N ASN A 525 26.48 45.17 9.04
CA ASN A 525 27.78 44.60 9.44
C ASN A 525 28.99 45.50 9.09
N GLY A 526 28.76 46.75 8.67
CA GLY A 526 29.81 47.72 8.39
C GLY A 526 30.53 47.53 7.04
N LYS A 527 29.93 46.80 6.10
CA LYS A 527 30.49 46.56 4.76
C LYS A 527 29.85 47.46 3.71
N GLU A 528 30.64 47.88 2.71
CA GLU A 528 30.14 48.60 1.53
C GLU A 528 29.90 47.63 0.38
N ASP A 529 28.63 47.36 0.06
CA ASP A 529 28.24 46.48 -1.04
C ASP A 529 28.14 47.23 -2.38
N THR A 530 28.57 46.58 -3.46
CA THR A 530 28.38 47.08 -4.83
C THR A 530 27.23 46.32 -5.51
N VAL A 531 26.34 47.04 -6.21
CA VAL A 531 25.16 46.45 -6.86
C VAL A 531 25.27 46.62 -8.37
N HIS A 532 25.10 45.53 -9.10
CA HIS A 532 25.11 45.50 -10.56
C HIS A 532 23.76 44.99 -11.08
N VAL A 533 23.05 45.80 -11.87
CA VAL A 533 21.90 45.32 -12.64
C VAL A 533 22.42 44.62 -13.89
N LEU A 534 22.25 43.30 -13.95
CA LEU A 534 22.73 42.47 -15.07
C LEU A 534 21.72 42.44 -16.21
N GLN A 535 20.43 42.48 -15.90
CA GLN A 535 19.35 42.42 -16.89
C GLN A 535 18.10 43.15 -16.36
N SER A 536 17.36 43.78 -17.26
CA SER A 536 16.05 44.40 -17.01
C SER A 536 14.99 43.86 -17.96
N ASP A 537 13.72 43.90 -17.54
CA ASP A 537 12.58 43.61 -18.41
C ASP A 537 12.26 44.79 -19.36
N GLU A 538 11.28 44.61 -20.23
CA GLU A 538 10.81 45.62 -21.20
C GLU A 538 10.32 46.92 -20.55
N THR A 539 9.94 46.87 -19.27
CA THR A 539 9.50 48.04 -18.50
C THR A 539 10.66 48.75 -17.78
N GLY A 540 11.90 48.25 -17.94
CA GLY A 540 13.09 48.77 -17.29
C GLY A 540 13.27 48.32 -15.83
N LYS A 541 12.47 47.36 -15.35
CA LYS A 541 12.65 46.81 -13.99
C LYS A 541 13.76 45.77 -13.99
N PRO A 542 14.63 45.74 -12.97
CA PRO A 542 15.66 44.71 -12.86
C PRO A 542 15.06 43.31 -12.75
N ILE A 543 15.55 42.39 -13.58
CA ILE A 543 15.23 40.95 -13.54
C ILE A 543 16.44 40.08 -13.24
N ALA A 544 17.65 40.63 -13.30
CA ALA A 544 18.86 40.00 -12.76
C ALA A 544 19.73 41.06 -12.08
N VAL A 545 20.11 40.81 -10.83
CA VAL A 545 20.89 41.74 -9.99
C VAL A 545 21.99 40.97 -9.29
N ARG A 546 23.23 41.44 -9.40
CA ARG A 546 24.38 40.94 -8.65
C ARG A 546 24.69 41.88 -7.50
N VAL A 547 24.88 41.32 -6.31
CA VAL A 547 25.36 42.04 -5.13
C VAL A 547 26.74 41.48 -4.79
N ASP A 548 27.72 42.39 -4.76
CA ASP A 548 29.13 42.10 -4.53
C ASP A 548 29.47 42.59 -3.11
N THR A 549 29.68 41.65 -2.18
CA THR A 549 29.95 41.93 -0.76
C THR A 549 31.44 41.71 -0.43
N PRO A 550 32.18 42.71 0.07
CA PRO A 550 33.56 42.53 0.50
C PRO A 550 33.70 41.52 1.66
N MET A 551 34.69 40.63 1.57
CA MET A 551 35.08 39.68 2.61
C MET A 551 36.53 39.92 3.08
N PRO A 552 36.90 39.45 4.29
CA PRO A 552 38.29 39.52 4.75
C PRO A 552 39.27 38.86 3.76
N GLY A 553 40.45 39.45 3.59
CA GLY A 553 41.50 38.91 2.71
C GLY A 553 41.32 39.18 1.22
N ASN A 554 40.73 40.32 0.83
CA ASN A 554 40.45 40.71 -0.58
C ASN A 554 39.51 39.75 -1.33
N LEU A 555 38.70 38.96 -0.62
CA LEU A 555 37.68 38.12 -1.22
C LEU A 555 36.37 38.90 -1.43
N VAL A 556 35.55 38.48 -2.39
CA VAL A 556 34.23 39.08 -2.67
C VAL A 556 33.18 37.96 -2.71
N SER A 557 32.09 38.12 -1.95
CA SER A 557 30.88 37.30 -2.10
C SER A 557 30.10 37.79 -3.30
N LEU A 558 29.68 36.88 -4.16
CA LEU A 558 28.84 37.22 -5.32
C LEU A 558 27.49 36.53 -5.16
N LEU A 559 26.45 37.30 -4.87
CA LEU A 559 25.06 36.82 -4.89
C LEU A 559 24.38 37.36 -6.13
N THR A 560 24.01 36.47 -7.05
CA THR A 560 23.24 36.86 -8.24
C THR A 560 21.81 36.41 -8.07
N PHE A 561 20.91 37.38 -8.02
CA PHE A 561 19.47 37.19 -7.91
C PHE A 561 18.84 37.31 -9.29
N TYR A 562 17.89 36.44 -9.58
CA TYR A 562 17.07 36.44 -10.79
C TYR A 562 15.60 36.52 -10.39
N ARG A 563 14.82 37.31 -11.12
CA ARG A 563 13.39 37.46 -10.87
C ARG A 563 12.63 36.38 -11.63
N GLY A 564 11.92 35.52 -10.89
CA GLY A 564 11.27 34.32 -11.41
C GLY A 564 12.23 33.16 -11.65
N ALA A 565 11.73 31.93 -11.45
CA ALA A 565 12.51 30.71 -11.60
C ALA A 565 13.05 30.55 -13.03
N ASP A 566 12.23 30.84 -14.04
CA ASP A 566 12.60 30.68 -15.44
C ASP A 566 13.77 31.57 -15.85
N SER A 567 13.88 32.77 -15.25
CA SER A 567 15.01 33.66 -15.54
C SER A 567 16.32 33.11 -14.98
N CYS A 568 16.28 32.49 -13.80
CA CYS A 568 17.44 31.80 -13.23
C CYS A 568 17.81 30.58 -14.07
N GLU A 569 16.82 29.76 -14.43
CA GLU A 569 17.02 28.49 -15.14
C GLU A 569 17.55 28.71 -16.57
N ARG A 570 17.10 29.76 -17.27
CA ARG A 570 17.66 30.13 -18.58
C ARG A 570 19.14 30.47 -18.48
N GLU A 571 19.57 31.16 -17.43
CA GLU A 571 20.98 31.50 -17.22
C GLU A 571 21.80 30.26 -16.84
N ARG A 572 21.25 29.36 -16.01
CA ARG A 572 21.86 28.05 -15.71
C ARG A 572 22.14 27.29 -17.00
N GLN A 573 21.12 27.10 -17.84
CA GLN A 573 21.23 26.38 -19.10
C GLN A 573 22.16 27.07 -20.10
N ARG A 574 22.16 28.41 -20.15
CA ARG A 574 23.09 29.16 -21.01
C ARG A 574 24.53 28.84 -20.63
N ARG A 575 24.85 28.91 -19.35
CA ARG A 575 26.20 28.66 -18.85
C ARG A 575 26.59 27.19 -18.94
N GLU A 576 25.66 26.25 -18.77
CA GLU A 576 25.88 24.81 -19.07
C GLU A 576 26.31 24.61 -20.53
N ARG A 577 25.60 25.24 -21.48
CA ARG A 577 25.98 25.20 -22.91
C ARG A 577 27.33 25.86 -23.18
N GLU A 578 27.64 26.97 -22.51
CA GLU A 578 28.96 27.61 -22.61
C GLU A 578 30.08 26.67 -22.10
N LEU A 579 29.83 25.93 -21.01
CA LEU A 579 30.74 24.91 -20.49
C LEU A 579 30.89 23.69 -21.40
N GLU A 580 29.82 23.25 -22.05
CA GLU A 580 29.88 22.18 -23.07
C GLU A 580 30.68 22.61 -24.29
N ASN A 581 30.55 23.86 -24.74
CA ASN A 581 31.31 24.40 -25.88
C ASN A 581 32.80 24.63 -25.57
N LEU A 582 33.19 24.66 -24.29
CA LEU A 582 34.58 24.78 -23.83
C LEU A 582 35.26 23.41 -23.64
N LYS A 583 34.49 22.32 -23.64
CA LYS A 583 34.99 20.93 -23.60
C LYS A 583 35.14 20.39 -25.01
#